data_AF-A0A353H7J2-F1
#
_entry.id   AF-A0A353H7J2-F1
#
_cell.length_a   1.000
_cell.length_b   1.000
_cell.length_c   1.000
_cell.angle_alpha   90.00
_cell.angle_beta   90.00
_cell.angle_gamma   90.00
#
_symmetry.space_group_name_H-M   'P 1'
#
loop_
_entity.id
_entity.type
_entity.pdbx_description
1 polymer ?
#
loop_
_entity_poly.entity_id
_entity_poly.type
_entity_poly.pdbx_seq_one_letter_code
_entity_poly.pdbx_strand_id
1 'polypeptide(L)' 'MFKNLLKKIAVEMKKSNLPYMVIGGQAVLIYGEPRMTKDIDITLGVGIEELSKVKKIKLLMNL' A
#
# COMPACT_ATOMS: atom_id res chain seq x y z
N MET A 1 6.46 8.43 -11.01
CA MET A 1 7.06 7.59 -9.94
C MET A 1 6.00 6.81 -9.16
N PHE A 2 5.08 7.47 -8.44
CA PHE A 2 4.03 6.83 -7.62
C PHE A 2 3.18 5.80 -8.36
N LYS A 3 2.72 6.09 -9.59
CA LYS A 3 1.92 5.15 -10.40
C LYS A 3 2.59 3.76 -10.57
N ASN A 4 3.90 3.73 -10.82
CA ASN A 4 4.63 2.47 -10.97
C ASN A 4 4.81 1.75 -9.63
N LEU A 5 5.01 2.49 -8.55
CA LEU A 5 5.12 1.92 -7.21
C LEU A 5 3.78 1.36 -6.73
N LEU A 6 2.68 2.10 -6.92
CA LEU A 6 1.31 1.65 -6.67
C LEU A 6 0.95 0.40 -7.47
N LYS A 7 1.37 0.31 -8.75
CA LYS A 7 1.20 -0.91 -9.55
C LYS A 7 1.95 -2.11 -8.95
N LYS A 8 3.19 -1.92 -8.48
CA LYS A 8 3.97 -2.98 -7.81
C LYS A 8 3.30 -3.42 -6.51
N ILE A 9 2.85 -2.47 -5.68
CA ILE A 9 2.08 -2.74 -4.45
C ILE A 9 0.86 -3.58 -4.79
N ALA A 10 0.04 -3.15 -5.76
CA ALA A 10 -1.19 -3.85 -6.11
C ALA A 10 -0.96 -5.29 -6.57
N VAL A 11 0.10 -5.54 -7.34
CA VAL A 11 0.47 -6.89 -7.78
C VAL A 11 0.88 -7.77 -6.60
N GLU A 12 1.71 -7.27 -5.69
CA GLU A 12 2.21 -8.06 -4.56
C GLU A 12 1.13 -8.34 -3.51
N MET A 13 0.24 -7.37 -3.25
CA MET A 13 -0.92 -7.57 -2.37
C MET A 13 -1.89 -8.60 -2.95
N LYS A 14 -2.16 -8.55 -4.27
CA LYS A 14 -3.01 -9.52 -4.97
C LYS A 14 -2.43 -10.93 -4.90
N LYS A 15 -1.12 -11.10 -5.16
CA LYS A 15 -0.44 -12.41 -5.04
C LYS A 15 -0.51 -12.99 -3.63
N SER A 16 -0.44 -12.13 -2.62
CA SER A 16 -0.45 -12.52 -1.21
C SER A 16 -1.86 -12.69 -0.64
N ASN A 17 -2.90 -12.47 -1.46
CA ASN A 17 -4.30 -12.40 -1.07
C ASN A 17 -4.51 -11.52 0.17
N LEU A 18 -3.83 -10.37 0.19
CA LEU A 18 -3.85 -9.44 1.32
C LEU A 18 -4.78 -8.27 0.99
N PRO A 19 -5.95 -8.15 1.64
CA PRO A 19 -6.83 -7.01 1.46
C PRO A 19 -6.11 -5.74 1.90
N TYR A 20 -6.21 -4.68 1.11
CA TYR A 20 -5.58 -3.40 1.41
C TYR A 20 -6.36 -2.25 0.79
N MET A 21 -6.12 -1.04 1.29
CA MET A 21 -6.62 0.19 0.72
C MET A 21 -5.52 1.24 0.77
N VAL A 22 -5.30 1.95 -0.34
CA VAL A 22 -4.45 3.15 -0.36
C VAL A 22 -5.23 4.27 0.33
N ILE A 23 -4.59 4.93 1.30
CA ILE A 23 -5.16 6.03 2.07
C ILE A 23 -4.26 7.28 1.97
N GLY A 24 -4.54 8.31 2.75
CA GLY A 24 -3.68 9.49 2.83
C GLY A 24 -3.67 10.35 1.56
N GLY A 25 -2.58 11.11 1.37
CA GLY A 25 -2.48 12.11 0.29
C GLY A 25 -2.62 11.52 -1.12
N GLN A 26 -2.09 10.32 -1.34
CA GLN A 26 -2.18 9.64 -2.64
C GLN A 26 -3.60 9.18 -2.98
N ALA A 27 -4.44 8.86 -1.98
CA ALA A 27 -5.86 8.57 -2.20
C ALA A 27 -6.64 9.85 -2.54
N VAL A 28 -6.29 10.98 -1.92
CA VAL A 28 -6.94 12.27 -2.18
C VAL A 28 -6.63 12.80 -3.58
N LEU A 29 -5.48 12.50 -4.17
CA LEU A 29 -5.16 12.90 -5.55
C LEU A 29 -6.16 12.41 -6.61
N ILE A 30 -6.98 11.39 -6.29
CA ILE A 30 -8.06 10.91 -7.17
C ILE A 30 -9.40 11.58 -6.85
N TYR A 31 -9.64 12.00 -5.61
CA TYR A 31 -10.97 12.38 -5.11
C TYR A 31 -11.07 13.78 -4.44
N GLY A 32 -9.99 14.55 -4.35
CA GLY A 32 -9.95 15.86 -3.68
C GLY A 32 -8.77 16.75 -4.09
N GLU A 33 -8.52 17.83 -3.34
CA GLU A 33 -7.46 18.81 -3.68
C GLU A 33 -6.04 18.24 -3.50
N PRO A 34 -5.12 18.45 -4.47
CA PRO A 34 -3.76 17.94 -4.40
C PRO A 34 -2.99 18.45 -3.18
N ARG A 35 -2.47 17.54 -2.37
CA ARG A 35 -1.47 17.85 -1.34
C ARG A 35 -0.11 17.29 -1.78
N MET A 36 0.95 18.08 -1.60
CA MET A 36 2.30 17.58 -1.84
C MET A 36 2.69 16.63 -0.70
N THR A 37 2.61 15.32 -0.95
CA THR A 37 3.17 14.29 -0.05
C THR A 37 4.20 13.46 -0.83
N LYS A 38 5.23 12.98 -0.14
CA LYS A 38 6.33 12.19 -0.74
C LYS A 38 6.28 10.71 -0.34
N ASP A 39 5.15 10.27 0.20
CA ASP A 39 4.87 8.96 0.79
C ASP A 39 3.62 8.29 0.19
N ILE A 40 3.42 7.03 0.53
CA ILE A 40 2.21 6.25 0.22
C ILE A 40 1.75 5.59 1.52
N ASP A 41 0.54 5.94 1.97
CA ASP A 41 -0.09 5.30 3.11
C ASP A 41 -1.00 4.15 2.66
N ILE A 42 -0.93 3.02 3.35
CA ILE A 42 -1.73 1.84 3.06
C ILE A 42 -2.27 1.29 4.38
N THR A 43 -3.58 1.01 4.41
CA THR A 43 -4.18 0.20 5.47
C THR A 43 -4.34 -1.24 4.98
N LEU A 44 -4.14 -2.21 5.88
CA LEU A 44 -4.28 -3.64 5.60
C LEU A 44 -5.54 -4.17 6.27
N GLY A 45 -6.32 -4.98 5.55
CA GLY A 45 -7.54 -5.62 6.07
C GLY A 45 -7.26 -6.91 6.83
N VAL A 46 -6.22 -6.93 7.66
CA VAL A 46 -5.85 -8.05 8.53
C VAL A 46 -5.51 -7.53 9.92
N GLY A 47 -5.70 -8.34 10.95
CA GLY A 47 -5.28 -8.00 12.30
C GLY A 47 -3.78 -8.21 12.52
N ILE A 48 -3.33 -7.83 13.71
CA ILE A 48 -1.91 -7.86 14.10
C ILE A 48 -1.33 -9.28 14.16
N GLU A 49 -2.18 -10.28 14.36
CA GLU A 49 -1.84 -11.70 14.33
C GLU A 49 -1.22 -12.14 12.99
N GLU A 50 -1.53 -11.45 11.89
CA GLU A 50 -0.99 -11.70 10.56
C GLU A 50 0.33 -10.94 10.27
N LEU A 51 0.91 -10.27 11.26
CA LEU A 51 2.15 -9.48 11.08
C LEU A 51 3.29 -10.32 10.48
N SER A 52 3.40 -11.59 10.87
CA SER A 52 4.40 -12.52 10.33
C SER A 52 4.20 -12.81 8.84
N LYS A 53 2.95 -12.83 8.36
CA LYS A 53 2.61 -12.96 6.94
C LYS A 53 2.93 -11.67 6.19
N VAL A 54 2.57 -10.52 6.76
CA VAL A 54 2.88 -9.19 6.19
C VAL A 54 4.39 -8.99 6.02
N LYS A 55 5.18 -9.38 7.03
CA LYS A 55 6.66 -9.32 6.98
C LYS A 55 7.31 -10.17 5.88
N LYS A 56 6.59 -11.13 5.27
CA LYS A 56 7.11 -11.97 4.18
C LYS A 56 6.87 -11.35 2.79
N ILE A 57 6.10 -10.26 2.71
CA ILE A 57 5.85 -9.59 1.44
C ILE A 57 7.13 -8.88 1.02
N LYS A 58 7.78 -9.39 -0.03
CA LYS A 58 9.08 -8.93 -0.53
C LYS A 58 9.17 -7.41 -0.75
N LEU A 59 8.06 -6.79 -1.13
CA LEU A 59 7.99 -5.35 -1.34
C LEU A 59 8.06 -4.54 -0.03
N LEU A 60 7.53 -5.09 1.07
CA LEU A 60 7.56 -4.47 2.40
C LEU A 60 8.89 -4.74 3.13
N MET A 61 9.65 -5.76 2.71
CA MET A 61 10.95 -6.11 3.29
C MET A 61 12.12 -5.27 2.77
N ASN A 62 11.93 -4.54 1.68
CA ASN A 62 12.95 -3.70 1.03
C ASN A 62 12.64 -2.19 1.18
N LEU A 63 11.74 -1.84 2.10
CA LEU A 63 11.37 -0.47 2.46
C LEU A 63 11.93 -0.12 3.84
#